data_AF-A0A1D3RPD6-F1
#
_entry.id   AF-A0A1D3RPD6-F1
#
_cell.length_a   1.000
_cell.length_b   1.000
_cell.length_c   1.000
_cell.angle_alpha   90.00
_cell.angle_beta   90.00
_cell.angle_gamma   90.00
#
_symmetry.space_group_name_H-M   'P 1'
#
loop_
_entity.id
_entity.type
_entity.pdbx_description
1 polymer ?
#
loop_
_entity_poly.entity_id
_entity_poly.type
_entity_poly.pdbx_seq_one_letter_code
_entity_poly.pdbx_strand_id
1 'polypeptide(L)'
;MQIKYADFIDAYAALSEEEMQQYQKSYVATDEVIMGLAQILRQEGLDQGIEQGLKQGRQQECINLISRLLRRKLGIHPEVEIILETLTNLSLETLESMTDVLLDFNEVADLKEWISQQQN
;
A
#
# COMPACT_ATOMS: atom_id res chain seq x y z
N MET A 1 19.49 15.32 -10.50
CA MET A 1 20.26 16.31 -9.72
C MET A 1 21.14 15.59 -8.69
N GLN A 2 22.28 15.01 -9.13
CA GLN A 2 23.30 14.42 -8.25
C GLN A 2 24.73 14.75 -8.74
N ILE A 3 24.88 15.76 -9.60
CA ILE A 3 26.17 16.19 -10.18
C ILE A 3 27.04 16.92 -9.12
N LYS A 4 26.47 17.32 -7.98
CA LYS A 4 27.10 18.28 -7.04
C LYS A 4 28.23 17.71 -6.16
N TYR A 5 28.53 16.41 -6.17
CA TYR A 5 29.56 15.83 -5.28
C TYR A 5 30.88 15.48 -5.98
N ALA A 6 30.86 15.16 -7.28
CA ALA A 6 32.08 14.86 -8.04
C ALA A 6 32.93 16.12 -8.26
N ASP A 7 32.28 17.25 -8.60
CA ASP A 7 32.93 18.56 -8.79
C ASP A 7 33.72 19.04 -7.56
N PHE A 8 33.38 18.55 -6.36
CA PHE A 8 34.04 18.93 -5.10
C PHE A 8 35.35 18.17 -4.84
N ILE A 9 35.51 16.95 -5.36
CA ILE A 9 36.70 16.14 -5.15
C ILE A 9 37.81 16.57 -6.11
N ASP A 10 37.46 16.88 -7.36
CA ASP A 10 38.39 17.33 -8.40
C ASP A 10 39.05 18.68 -8.06
N ALA A 11 38.39 19.54 -7.27
CA ALA A 11 38.92 20.84 -6.85
C ALA A 11 39.99 20.76 -5.73
N TYR A 12 40.07 19.64 -5.00
CA TYR A 12 40.89 19.53 -3.79
C TYR A 12 41.89 18.37 -3.79
N ALA A 13 41.75 17.40 -4.69
CA ALA A 13 42.70 16.30 -4.79
C ALA A 13 43.76 16.65 -5.85
N ALA A 14 45.02 16.84 -5.43
CA ALA A 14 46.16 17.01 -6.33
C ALA A 14 46.53 15.67 -7.01
N LEU A 15 45.56 15.07 -7.70
CA LEU A 15 45.69 13.79 -8.38
C LEU A 15 46.54 13.98 -9.64
N SER A 16 47.44 13.03 -9.85
CA SER A 16 48.14 12.90 -11.13
C SER A 16 47.18 12.49 -12.24
N GLU A 17 47.57 12.67 -13.51
CA GLU A 17 46.77 12.25 -14.67
C GLU A 17 46.39 10.76 -14.64
N GLU A 18 47.28 9.91 -14.11
CA GLU A 18 47.01 8.47 -13.97
C GLU A 18 45.94 8.19 -12.90
N GLU A 19 46.01 8.86 -11.75
CA GLU A 19 45.03 8.73 -10.67
C GLU A 19 43.66 9.28 -11.08
N MET A 20 43.64 10.37 -11.87
CA MET A 20 42.43 10.93 -12.48
C MET A 20 41.77 9.94 -13.45
N GLN A 21 42.53 9.28 -14.33
CA GLN A 21 41.96 8.28 -15.24
C GLN A 21 41.41 7.06 -14.49
N GLN A 22 42.07 6.63 -13.43
CA GLN A 22 41.62 5.51 -12.61
C GLN A 22 40.35 5.88 -11.81
N TYR A 23 40.31 7.09 -11.25
CA TYR A 23 39.13 7.65 -10.58
C TYR A 23 37.95 7.74 -11.54
N GLN A 24 38.15 8.28 -12.75
CA GLN A 24 37.09 8.41 -13.75
C GLN A 24 36.53 7.05 -14.17
N LYS A 25 37.37 6.03 -14.39
CA LYS A 25 36.91 4.67 -14.71
C LYS A 25 36.12 4.03 -13.55
N SER A 26 36.62 4.16 -12.33
CA SER A 26 35.97 3.64 -11.13
C SER A 26 34.64 4.34 -10.86
N TYR A 27 34.60 5.66 -11.06
CA TYR A 27 33.42 6.49 -10.86
C TYR A 27 32.34 6.20 -11.91
N VAL A 28 32.68 6.13 -13.20
CA VAL A 28 31.73 5.76 -14.26
C VAL A 28 31.13 4.36 -13.99
N ALA A 29 31.96 3.39 -13.61
CA ALA A 29 31.47 2.06 -13.24
C ALA A 29 30.55 2.10 -12.00
N THR A 30 30.89 2.92 -11.00
CA THR A 30 30.09 3.10 -9.78
C THR A 30 28.75 3.78 -10.08
N ASP A 31 28.74 4.82 -10.91
CA ASP A 31 27.54 5.53 -11.34
C ASP A 31 26.59 4.63 -12.13
N GLU A 32 27.11 3.77 -13.02
CA GLU A 32 26.30 2.78 -13.73
C GLU A 32 25.61 1.80 -12.75
N VAL A 33 26.36 1.29 -11.76
CA VAL A 33 25.80 0.41 -10.72
C VAL A 33 24.75 1.15 -9.88
N ILE A 34 25.02 2.38 -9.46
CA ILE A 34 24.09 3.19 -8.67
C ILE A 34 22.82 3.52 -9.48
N MET A 35 22.95 3.88 -10.76
CA MET A 35 21.80 4.11 -11.64
C MET A 35 20.95 2.86 -11.80
N GLY A 36 21.57 1.69 -11.97
CA GLY A 36 20.88 0.40 -12.03
C GLY A 36 20.10 0.10 -10.75
N LEU A 37 20.75 0.21 -9.59
CA LEU A 37 20.12 0.01 -8.28
C LEU A 37 18.98 0.99 -8.03
N ALA A 38 19.18 2.28 -8.36
CA ALA A 38 18.15 3.30 -8.20
C ALA A 38 16.93 3.02 -9.10
N GLN A 39 17.13 2.45 -10.29
CA GLN A 39 16.04 2.05 -11.17
C GLN A 39 15.25 0.87 -10.59
N ILE A 40 15.94 -0.15 -10.05
CA ILE A 40 15.31 -1.31 -9.41
C ILE A 40 14.47 -0.86 -8.22
N LEU A 41 15.05 -0.08 -7.30
CA LEU A 41 14.34 0.40 -6.10
C LEU A 41 13.14 1.28 -6.45
N ARG A 42 13.24 2.12 -7.50
CA ARG A 42 12.09 2.89 -7.99
C ARG A 42 10.98 1.97 -8.51
N GLN A 43 11.33 0.95 -9.29
CA GLN A 43 10.35 0.02 -9.84
C GLN A 43 9.68 -0.78 -8.72
N GLU A 44 10.45 -1.33 -7.80
CA GLU A 44 9.93 -2.05 -6.63
C GLU A 44 9.01 -1.16 -5.79
N GLY A 45 9.40 0.10 -5.55
CA GLY A 45 8.57 1.05 -4.81
C GLY A 45 7.25 1.38 -5.53
N LEU A 46 7.27 1.48 -6.86
CA LEU A 46 6.05 1.67 -7.67
C LEU A 46 5.15 0.44 -7.60
N ASP A 47 5.72 -0.76 -7.79
CA ASP A 47 4.96 -2.01 -7.79
C ASP A 47 4.31 -2.25 -6.41
N GLN A 48 5.08 -2.07 -5.33
CA GLN A 48 4.56 -2.15 -3.95
C GLN A 48 3.48 -1.09 -3.69
N GLY A 49 3.67 0.15 -4.16
CA GLY A 49 2.69 1.22 -4.01
C GLY A 49 1.39 0.94 -4.74
N ILE A 50 1.46 0.38 -5.95
CA ILE A 50 0.29 -0.04 -6.73
C ILE A 50 -0.44 -1.18 -6.02
N GLU A 51 0.27 -2.21 -5.58
CA GLU A 51 -0.34 -3.36 -4.89
C GLU A 51 -1.04 -2.93 -3.59
N GLN A 52 -0.37 -2.13 -2.76
CA GLN A 52 -0.95 -1.58 -1.53
C GLN A 52 -2.17 -0.70 -1.82
N GLY A 53 -2.07 0.20 -2.81
CA GLY A 53 -3.17 1.09 -3.20
C GLY A 53 -4.39 0.31 -3.72
N LEU A 54 -4.18 -0.73 -4.52
CA LEU A 54 -5.25 -1.60 -5.00
C LEU A 54 -5.92 -2.36 -3.84
N LYS A 55 -5.14 -2.91 -2.90
CA LYS A 55 -5.68 -3.62 -1.74
C LYS A 55 -6.50 -2.68 -0.84
N GLN A 56 -5.97 -1.51 -0.52
CA GLN A 56 -6.66 -0.49 0.29
C GLN A 56 -7.93 0.00 -0.40
N GLY A 57 -7.87 0.29 -1.71
CA GLY A 57 -9.02 0.74 -2.50
C GLY A 57 -10.13 -0.31 -2.53
N ARG A 58 -9.79 -1.58 -2.73
CA ARG A 58 -10.75 -2.69 -2.68
C ARG A 58 -11.41 -2.83 -1.31
N GLN A 59 -10.63 -2.76 -0.23
CA GLN A 59 -11.16 -2.87 1.13
C GLN A 59 -12.11 -1.70 1.46
N GLN A 60 -11.71 -0.47 1.14
CA GLN A 60 -12.54 0.71 1.38
C GLN A 60 -13.85 0.66 0.58
N GLU A 61 -13.80 0.24 -0.69
CA GLU A 61 -15.01 0.13 -1.49
C GLU A 61 -15.92 -1.01 -1.02
N CYS A 62 -15.34 -2.15 -0.60
CA CYS A 62 -16.10 -3.24 0.00
C CYS A 62 -16.88 -2.78 1.25
N ILE A 63 -16.21 -2.08 2.17
CA ILE A 63 -16.85 -1.50 3.37
C ILE A 63 -17.96 -0.53 2.98
N ASN A 64 -17.72 0.35 1.99
CA ASN A 64 -18.72 1.32 1.53
C ASN A 64 -19.98 0.62 0.97
N LEU A 65 -19.79 -0.44 0.18
CA LEU A 65 -20.87 -1.21 -0.42
C LEU A 65 -21.65 -1.98 0.64
N ILE A 66 -20.97 -2.71 1.52
CA ILE A 66 -21.58 -3.42 2.66
C ILE A 66 -22.40 -2.43 3.49
N SER A 67 -21.83 -1.27 3.84
CA SER A 67 -22.51 -0.24 4.63
C SER A 67 -23.80 0.25 3.97
N ARG A 68 -23.76 0.52 2.65
CA ARG A 68 -24.94 0.95 1.88
C ARG A 68 -26.01 -0.13 1.83
N LEU A 69 -25.61 -1.39 1.63
CA LEU A 69 -26.53 -2.51 1.51
C LEU A 69 -27.18 -2.84 2.86
N LEU A 70 -26.42 -2.84 3.95
CA LEU A 70 -26.95 -3.07 5.29
C LEU A 70 -27.96 -1.98 5.68
N ARG A 71 -27.64 -0.70 5.47
CA ARG A 71 -28.58 0.41 5.71
C ARG A 71 -29.85 0.29 4.88
N ARG A 72 -29.74 -0.22 3.64
CA ARG A 72 -30.90 -0.43 2.76
C ARG A 72 -31.75 -1.62 3.19
N LYS A 73 -31.13 -2.69 3.69
CA LYS A 73 -31.80 -3.96 4.01
C LYS A 73 -32.39 -3.97 5.42
N LEU A 74 -31.61 -3.52 6.41
CA LEU A 74 -31.95 -3.53 7.83
C LEU A 74 -32.45 -2.15 8.33
N GLY A 75 -32.38 -1.13 7.48
CA GLY A 75 -32.70 0.24 7.84
C GLY A 75 -31.54 0.98 8.52
N ILE A 76 -31.75 2.27 8.77
CA ILE A 76 -30.79 3.11 9.50
C ILE A 76 -31.15 3.02 10.99
N HIS A 77 -30.42 2.20 11.74
CA HIS A 77 -30.59 2.00 13.17
C HIS A 77 -29.23 2.17 13.89
N PRO A 78 -29.20 2.73 15.12
CA PRO A 78 -27.95 2.91 15.87
C PRO A 78 -27.10 1.64 15.99
N GLU A 79 -27.73 0.48 16.16
CA GLU A 79 -27.02 -0.81 16.24
C GLU A 79 -26.30 -1.19 14.95
N VAL A 80 -26.88 -0.88 13.78
CA VAL A 80 -26.23 -1.12 12.49
C VAL A 80 -25.01 -0.20 12.37
N GLU A 81 -25.16 1.08 12.70
CA GLU A 81 -24.06 2.06 12.62
C GLU A 81 -22.86 1.67 13.50
N ILE A 82 -23.10 1.17 14.73
CA ILE A 82 -22.04 0.66 15.60
C ILE A 82 -21.27 -0.50 14.92
N ILE A 83 -21.98 -1.42 14.26
CA ILE A 83 -21.34 -2.54 13.57
C ILE A 83 -20.55 -2.04 12.35
N LEU A 84 -21.05 -1.05 11.62
CA LEU A 84 -20.34 -0.47 10.47
C LEU A 84 -18.98 0.10 10.85
N GLU A 85 -18.84 0.69 12.03
CA GLU A 85 -17.54 1.18 12.53
C GLU A 85 -16.53 0.03 12.69
N THR A 86 -16.99 -1.15 13.12
CA THR A 86 -16.13 -2.32 13.31
C THR A 86 -15.62 -2.92 12.01
N LEU A 87 -16.31 -2.71 10.88
CA LEU A 87 -15.92 -3.25 9.57
C LEU A 87 -14.54 -2.74 9.11
N THR A 88 -14.14 -1.55 9.57
CA THR A 88 -12.82 -0.96 9.26
C THR A 88 -11.65 -1.79 9.78
N ASN A 89 -11.89 -2.63 10.80
CA ASN A 89 -10.88 -3.48 11.42
C ASN A 89 -10.89 -4.91 10.85
N LEU A 90 -11.84 -5.26 9.99
CA LEU A 90 -11.93 -6.58 9.38
C LEU A 90 -11.01 -6.68 8.15
N SER A 91 -10.50 -7.89 7.89
CA SER A 91 -9.70 -8.16 6.69
C SER A 91 -10.57 -8.07 5.43
N LEU A 92 -9.93 -7.83 4.28
CA LEU A 92 -10.62 -7.80 3.00
C LEU A 92 -11.35 -9.12 2.73
N GLU A 93 -10.74 -10.25 3.08
CA GLU A 93 -11.29 -11.58 2.86
C GLU A 93 -12.56 -11.82 3.68
N THR A 94 -12.60 -11.34 4.93
CA THR A 94 -13.80 -11.40 5.78
C THR A 94 -14.89 -10.46 5.27
N LEU A 95 -14.52 -9.29 4.76
CA LEU A 95 -15.49 -8.37 4.15
C LEU A 95 -16.09 -8.98 2.88
N GLU A 96 -15.27 -9.60 2.03
CA GLU A 96 -15.73 -10.27 0.82
C GLU A 96 -16.66 -11.45 1.15
N SER A 97 -16.34 -12.29 2.14
CA SER A 97 -17.22 -13.37 2.56
C SER A 97 -18.55 -12.87 3.15
N MET A 98 -18.55 -11.69 3.78
CA MET A 98 -19.78 -11.04 4.21
C MET A 98 -20.68 -10.73 3.02
N THR A 99 -20.13 -10.31 1.88
CA THR A 99 -20.93 -9.94 0.71
C THR A 99 -21.76 -11.11 0.15
N ASP A 100 -21.29 -12.34 0.35
CA ASP A 100 -22.00 -13.56 -0.09
C ASP A 100 -23.26 -13.83 0.73
N VAL A 101 -23.25 -13.51 2.02
CA VAL A 101 -24.36 -13.79 2.96
C VAL A 101 -25.17 -12.56 3.34
N LEU A 102 -24.70 -11.36 3.01
CA LEU A 102 -25.30 -10.08 3.42
C LEU A 102 -26.77 -9.99 3.03
N LEU A 103 -27.12 -10.53 1.86
CA LEU A 103 -28.48 -10.50 1.33
C LEU A 103 -29.42 -11.49 2.03
N ASP A 104 -28.92 -12.37 2.90
CA ASP A 104 -29.73 -13.32 3.67
C ASP A 104 -30.11 -12.79 5.07
N PHE A 105 -29.50 -11.70 5.53
CA PHE A 105 -29.78 -11.10 6.85
C PHE A 105 -31.19 -10.50 6.93
N ASN A 106 -32.09 -11.08 7.70
CA ASN A 106 -33.46 -10.58 7.84
C ASN A 106 -33.60 -9.54 8.96
N GLU A 107 -32.74 -9.62 9.97
CA GLU A 107 -32.74 -8.71 11.11
C GLU A 107 -31.33 -8.35 11.59
N VAL A 108 -31.23 -7.37 12.48
CA VAL A 108 -29.95 -6.93 13.06
C VAL A 108 -29.30 -8.04 13.89
N ALA A 109 -30.08 -9.00 14.41
CA ALA A 109 -29.55 -10.15 15.14
C ALA A 109 -28.69 -11.07 14.24
N ASP A 110 -29.12 -11.35 13.01
CA ASP A 110 -28.36 -12.16 12.04
C ASP A 110 -26.96 -11.56 11.79
N LEU A 111 -26.91 -10.24 11.61
CA LEU A 111 -25.67 -9.49 11.42
C LEU A 111 -24.74 -9.60 12.65
N LYS A 112 -25.30 -9.48 13.86
CA LYS A 112 -24.53 -9.60 15.12
C LYS A 112 -23.97 -10.99 15.33
N GLU A 113 -24.76 -12.02 15.04
CA GLU A 113 -24.32 -13.41 15.11
C GLU A 113 -23.19 -13.67 14.14
N TRP A 114 -23.33 -13.21 12.89
CA TRP A 114 -22.29 -13.35 11.88
C TRP A 114 -20.97 -12.69 12.31
N ILE A 115 -21.01 -11.44 12.80
CA ILE A 115 -19.81 -10.72 13.26
C ILE A 115 -19.14 -11.45 14.44
N SER A 116 -19.93 -11.99 15.36
CA SER A 116 -19.43 -12.71 16.54
C SER A 116 -18.74 -14.03 16.14
N GLN A 117 -19.18 -14.68 15.05
CA GLN A 117 -18.52 -15.87 14.50
C GLN A 117 -17.17 -15.56 13.85
N GLN A 118 -16.95 -14.33 13.36
CA GLN A 118 -15.66 -13.91 12.78
C GLN A 118 -14.62 -13.49 13.84
N GLN A 119 -15.02 -13.33 15.10
CA GLN A 119 -14.16 -12.90 16.21
C GLN A 119 -13.70 -14.05 17.13
N ASN A 120 -14.19 -15.28 16.89
CA ASN A 120 -13.75 -16.51 17.56
C ASN A 120 -12.79 -17.30 16.68
#